data_AF-A0AAU2Y9D6-F1
#
_entry.id   AF-A0AAU2Y9D6-F1
#
_cell.length_a   1.000
_cell.length_b   1.000
_cell.length_c   1.000
_cell.angle_alpha   90.00
_cell.angle_beta   90.00
_cell.angle_gamma   90.00
#
_symmetry.space_group_name_H-M   'P 1'
#
loop_
_entity.id
_entity.type
_entity.pdbx_description
1 polymer ?
#
loop_
_entity_poly.entity_id
_entity_poly.type
_entity_poly.pdbx_seq_one_letter_code
_entity_poly.pdbx_strand_id
1 'polypeptide(L)'
;MVLLSAQGMPVARIAEVSFTSDDRVRDVIHNFNTDGFDSLYPKYSGGRPKTFTLPERREIKKIAKSKPPEHDLPFWRTSWWPRGWSTTSATRACASCSARKASPFNA
;
A
#
# COMPACT_ATOMS: atom_id res chain seq x y z
N MET A 1 -13.55 13.72 11.86
CA MET A 1 -12.65 14.57 12.69
C MET A 1 -13.04 16.04 12.59
N VAL A 2 -12.94 16.66 11.41
CA VAL A 2 -13.30 18.09 11.23
C VAL A 2 -14.75 18.40 11.62
N LEU A 3 -15.72 17.62 11.14
CA LEU A 3 -17.14 17.82 11.51
C LEU A 3 -17.41 17.64 13.02
N LEU A 4 -16.76 16.67 13.65
CA LEU A 4 -16.89 16.44 15.10
C LEU A 4 -16.26 17.59 15.90
N SER A 5 -15.16 18.15 15.41
CA SER A 5 -14.57 19.36 15.98
C SER A 5 -15.47 20.58 15.82
N ALA A 6 -16.16 20.73 14.67
CA ALA A 6 -17.13 21.79 14.46
C ALA A 6 -18.36 21.68 15.38
N GLN A 7 -18.69 20.47 15.83
CA GLN A 7 -19.72 20.20 16.84
C GLN A 7 -19.22 20.47 18.28
N GLY A 8 -17.99 20.94 18.47
CA GLY A 8 -17.43 21.26 19.79
C GLY A 8 -16.93 20.05 20.57
N MET A 9 -16.75 18.89 19.92
CA MET A 9 -16.24 17.68 20.60
C MET A 9 -14.75 17.84 20.93
N PRO A 10 -14.29 17.46 22.15
CA PRO A 10 -12.87 17.53 22.48
C PRO A 10 -12.04 16.48 21.72
N VAL A 11 -10.77 16.81 21.46
CA VAL A 11 -9.85 16.01 20.62
C VAL A 11 -9.75 14.55 21.09
N ALA A 12 -9.65 14.31 22.40
CA ALA A 12 -9.59 12.96 22.97
C ALA A 12 -10.83 12.10 22.61
N ARG A 13 -12.03 12.68 22.66
CA ARG A 13 -13.27 11.99 22.30
C ARG A 13 -13.37 11.78 20.79
N ILE A 14 -12.87 12.72 20.00
CA ILE A 14 -12.77 12.55 18.55
C ILE A 14 -11.83 11.38 18.23
N ALA A 15 -10.69 11.25 18.91
CA ALA A 15 -9.73 10.16 18.71
C ALA A 15 -10.35 8.79 19.02
N GLU A 16 -11.12 8.69 20.11
CA GLU A 16 -11.88 7.48 20.46
C GLU A 16 -12.91 7.10 19.39
N VAL A 17 -13.74 8.06 18.96
CA VAL A 17 -14.82 7.81 17.98
C VAL A 17 -14.27 7.50 16.58
N SER A 18 -13.11 8.08 16.23
CA SER A 18 -12.49 7.89 14.92
C SER A 18 -11.37 6.84 14.88
N PHE A 19 -11.16 6.12 16.00
CA PHE A 19 -10.18 5.03 16.12
C PHE A 19 -8.77 5.43 15.66
N THR A 20 -8.27 6.57 16.15
CA THR A 20 -6.96 7.10 15.78
C THR A 20 -6.20 7.61 17.01
N SER A 21 -5.00 8.16 16.80
CA SER A 21 -4.30 8.92 17.83
C SER A 21 -4.79 10.36 17.92
N ASP A 22 -4.76 10.90 19.13
CA ASP A 22 -5.09 12.29 19.44
C ASP A 22 -4.22 13.28 18.64
N ASP A 23 -2.94 12.96 18.44
CA ASP A 23 -2.03 13.74 17.60
C ASP A 23 -2.48 13.78 16.14
N ARG A 24 -2.96 12.66 15.60
CA ARG A 24 -3.48 12.64 14.24
C ARG A 24 -4.69 13.55 14.08
N VAL A 25 -5.56 13.62 15.10
CA VAL A 25 -6.72 14.53 15.10
C VAL A 25 -6.26 15.98 15.10
N ARG A 26 -5.28 16.34 15.94
CA ARG A 26 -4.69 17.69 15.96
C ARG A 26 -4.14 18.09 14.60
N ASP A 27 -3.37 17.21 13.97
CA ASP A 27 -2.80 17.46 12.64
C ASP A 27 -3.88 17.67 11.58
N VAL A 28 -4.94 16.86 11.58
CA VAL A 28 -6.04 17.02 10.62
C VAL A 28 -6.75 18.36 10.82
N ILE A 29 -7.08 18.72 12.06
CA ILE A 29 -7.78 19.98 12.36
C ILE A 29 -6.90 21.17 12.01
N HIS A 30 -5.62 21.13 12.37
CA HIS A 30 -4.67 22.19 12.05
C HIS A 30 -4.53 22.36 10.55
N ASN A 31 -4.26 21.29 9.81
CA ASN A 31 -4.13 21.35 8.35
C ASN A 31 -5.43 21.84 7.67
N PHE A 32 -6.60 21.46 8.20
CA PHE A 32 -7.88 21.96 7.70
C PHE A 32 -8.08 23.46 7.96
N ASN A 33 -7.67 23.97 9.13
CA ASN A 33 -7.77 25.39 9.42
C ASN A 33 -6.81 26.24 8.58
N THR A 34 -5.68 25.66 8.13
CA THR A 34 -4.68 26.34 7.30
C THR A 34 -5.01 26.27 5.81
N ASP A 35 -5.29 25.07 5.29
CA ASP A 35 -5.43 24.81 3.85
C ASP A 35 -6.90 24.53 3.44
N GLY A 36 -7.86 24.50 4.38
CA GLY A 36 -9.25 24.18 4.09
C GLY A 36 -9.45 22.75 3.58
N PHE A 37 -10.34 22.58 2.60
CA PHE A 37 -10.64 21.28 2.00
C PHE A 37 -9.45 20.67 1.25
N ASP A 38 -8.49 21.48 0.78
CA ASP A 38 -7.28 20.99 0.09
C ASP A 38 -6.43 20.08 0.99
N SER A 39 -6.49 20.26 2.32
CA SER A 39 -5.82 19.38 3.30
C SER A 39 -6.38 17.96 3.36
N LEU A 40 -7.65 17.78 2.98
CA LEU A 40 -8.35 16.49 3.09
C LEU A 40 -8.11 15.62 1.87
N TYR A 41 -7.73 16.21 0.75
CA TYR A 41 -7.37 15.46 -0.45
C TYR A 41 -6.01 14.80 -0.25
N PRO A 42 -5.91 13.47 -0.45
CA PRO A 42 -4.63 12.79 -0.40
C PRO A 42 -3.66 13.40 -1.40
N LYS A 43 -2.53 13.91 -0.91
CA LYS A 43 -1.40 14.33 -1.75
C LYS A 43 -0.67 13.08 -2.26
N TYR A 44 -1.31 12.37 -3.20
CA TYR A 44 -0.73 11.19 -3.82
C TYR A 44 0.36 11.63 -4.80
N SER A 45 1.60 11.70 -4.31
CA SER A 45 2.76 11.58 -5.20
C SER A 45 2.78 10.12 -5.67
N GLY A 46 2.94 9.87 -6.98
CA GLY A 46 2.77 8.57 -7.65
C GLY A 46 3.75 7.46 -7.26
N GLY A 47 4.13 7.39 -5.99
CA GLY A 47 5.18 6.56 -5.44
C GLY A 47 6.56 7.01 -5.90
N ARG A 48 7.55 6.19 -5.53
CA ARG A 48 8.89 6.31 -6.09
C ARG A 48 8.81 6.17 -7.62
N PRO A 49 9.48 7.03 -8.40
CA PRO A 49 9.51 6.90 -9.85
C PRO A 49 9.98 5.50 -10.24
N LYS A 50 9.43 4.97 -11.34
CA LYS A 50 9.71 3.61 -11.80
C LYS A 50 11.19 3.51 -12.17
N THR A 51 11.92 2.61 -11.51
CA THR A 51 13.35 2.35 -11.81
C THR A 51 13.55 1.63 -13.14
N PHE A 52 12.59 0.78 -13.54
CA PHE A 52 12.68 -0.03 -14.74
C PHE A 52 11.60 0.35 -15.74
N THR A 53 11.97 0.41 -17.01
CA THR A 53 11.03 0.60 -18.11
C THR A 53 10.16 -0.65 -18.30
N LEU A 54 9.02 -0.51 -18.99
CA LEU A 54 8.17 -1.67 -19.32
C LEU A 54 8.89 -2.77 -20.13
N PRO A 55 9.72 -2.47 -21.16
CA PRO A 55 10.47 -3.51 -21.85
C PRO A 55 11.48 -4.21 -20.93
N GLU A 56 12.25 -3.48 -20.13
CA GLU A 56 13.17 -4.07 -19.14
C GLU A 56 12.45 -4.99 -18.16
N ARG A 57 11.26 -4.60 -17.68
CA ARG A 57 10.45 -5.46 -16.81
C ARG A 57 10.00 -6.74 -17.50
N ARG A 58 9.73 -6.71 -18.81
CA ARG A 58 9.36 -7.92 -19.57
C ARG A 58 10.56 -8.85 -19.70
N GLU A 59 11.74 -8.29 -19.94
CA GLU A 59 12.99 -9.06 -20.02
C GLU A 59 13.36 -9.68 -18.68
N ILE A 60 13.33 -8.91 -17.59
CA ILE A 60 13.54 -9.42 -16.22
C ILE A 60 12.53 -10.54 -15.92
N LYS A 61 11.25 -10.36 -16.25
CA LYS A 61 10.23 -11.41 -16.06
C LYS A 61 10.47 -12.64 -16.92
N LYS A 62 11.01 -12.48 -18.14
CA LYS A 62 11.35 -13.60 -19.02
C LYS A 62 12.50 -14.40 -18.42
N ILE A 63 13.57 -13.73 -18.02
CA ILE A 63 14.76 -14.33 -17.40
C ILE A 63 14.41 -15.01 -16.06
N ALA A 64 13.58 -14.37 -15.24
CA ALA A 64 13.16 -14.93 -13.95
C ALA A 64 12.27 -16.17 -14.08
N LYS A 65 11.62 -16.39 -15.23
CA LYS A 65 10.74 -17.54 -15.49
C LYS A 65 11.43 -18.69 -16.22
N SER A 66 12.51 -18.43 -16.94
CA SER A 66 13.31 -19.44 -17.63
C SER A 66 14.15 -20.27 -16.66
N LYS A 67 14.55 -21.47 -17.10
CA LYS A 67 15.39 -22.37 -16.29
C LYS A 67 16.87 -21.97 -16.44
N PRO A 68 17.71 -22.09 -15.40
CA PRO A 68 19.14 -21.74 -15.48
C PRO A 68 19.93 -22.44 -16.60
N PRO A 69 19.68 -23.73 -16.93
CA PRO A 69 20.33 -24.38 -18.06
C PRO A 69 19.98 -23.78 -19.42
N GLU A 70 18.87 -23.05 -19.55
CA GLU A 70 18.48 -22.37 -20.80
C GLU A 70 19.33 -21.12 -21.09
N HIS A 71 20.14 -20.68 -20.12
CA HIS A 71 21.06 -19.55 -20.23
C HIS A 71 22.52 -19.95 -20.06
N ASP A 72 22.85 -21.23 -20.24
CA ASP A 72 24.20 -21.78 -20.06
C ASP A 72 24.79 -21.52 -18.65
N LEU A 73 23.92 -21.28 -17.66
CA LEU A 73 24.31 -21.05 -16.28
C LEU A 73 24.31 -22.40 -15.53
N PRO A 74 25.46 -22.84 -14.96
CA PRO A 74 25.60 -24.21 -14.47
C PRO A 74 24.83 -24.56 -13.19
N PHE A 75 24.00 -23.67 -12.61
CA PHE A 75 23.33 -23.95 -11.32
C PHE A 75 22.08 -23.10 -11.01
N TRP A 76 21.00 -23.77 -10.56
CA TRP A 76 20.38 -23.48 -9.26
C TRP A 76 20.37 -24.79 -8.46
N ARG A 77 21.36 -25.02 -7.62
CA ARG A 77 21.24 -26.00 -6.55
C ARG A 77 21.95 -25.44 -5.34
N THR A 78 21.45 -24.30 -4.85
CA THR A 78 21.79 -23.91 -3.49
C THR A 78 20.90 -24.76 -2.59
N SER A 79 21.55 -25.56 -1.75
CA SER A 79 20.96 -26.39 -0.70
C SER A 79 20.28 -25.58 0.42
N TRP A 80 20.03 -24.29 0.20
CA TRP A 80 19.58 -23.30 1.18
C TRP A 80 18.25 -22.68 0.75
N TRP A 81 17.28 -23.52 0.43
CA TRP A 81 15.86 -23.16 0.44
C TRP A 81 15.05 -24.33 0.99
N PRO A 82 14.16 -24.12 1.98
CA PRO A 82 13.29 -25.19 2.45
C PRO A 82 12.42 -25.68 1.30
N ARG A 83 12.38 -27.00 1.11
CA ARG A 83 11.42 -27.73 0.26
C ARG A 83 9.98 -27.49 0.74
N GLY A 84 9.44 -26.28 0.55
CA GLY A 84 8.22 -25.87 1.24
C GLY A 84 7.33 -24.85 0.54
N TRP A 85 7.66 -24.34 -0.65
CA TRP A 85 6.68 -23.61 -1.47
C TRP A 85 6.10 -24.50 -2.55
N SER A 86 5.18 -25.35 -2.10
CA SER A 86 4.17 -25.94 -2.96
C SER A 86 3.39 -24.84 -3.66
N THR A 87 3.16 -25.02 -4.95
CA THR A 87 2.39 -24.17 -5.88
C THR A 87 0.90 -24.03 -5.53
N THR A 88 0.49 -24.27 -4.29
CA THR A 88 -0.93 -24.27 -3.86
C THR A 88 -1.31 -23.06 -2.99
N SER A 89 -0.42 -22.10 -2.73
CA SER A 89 -0.71 -20.96 -1.85
C SER A 89 -1.17 -19.68 -2.56
N ALA A 90 -1.10 -19.59 -3.89
CA ALA A 90 -1.53 -18.40 -4.63
C ALA A 90 -3.06 -18.22 -4.72
N THR A 91 -3.86 -19.22 -4.32
CA THR A 91 -5.34 -19.11 -4.25
C THR A 91 -5.91 -19.14 -2.84
N ARG A 92 -5.09 -19.20 -1.78
CA ARG A 92 -5.61 -19.20 -0.39
C ARG A 92 -5.09 -18.11 0.54
N ALA A 93 -4.26 -17.19 0.05
CA ALA A 93 -3.84 -15.99 0.77
C ALA A 93 -4.40 -14.69 0.16
N CYS A 94 -5.61 -14.75 -0.40
CA CYS A 94 -6.39 -13.56 -0.76
C CYS A 94 -7.88 -13.77 -0.44
N ALA A 95 -8.17 -14.21 0.79
CA ALA A 95 -9.52 -14.08 1.37
C ALA A 95 -9.60 -12.98 2.44
N SER A 96 -8.49 -12.27 2.71
CA SER A 96 -8.41 -11.15 3.65
C SER A 96 -7.82 -9.86 3.06
N CYS A 97 -7.52 -9.83 1.76
CA CYS A 97 -7.24 -8.59 1.02
C CYS A 97 -8.43 -8.11 0.17
N SER A 98 -9.61 -8.68 0.39
CA SER A 98 -10.88 -8.12 -0.06
C SER A 98 -11.40 -7.17 1.01
N ALA A 99 -10.97 -5.90 0.95
CA ALA A 99 -11.73 -4.69 1.30
C ALA A 99 -10.81 -3.51 1.69
N ARG A 100 -10.01 -3.02 0.74
CA ARG A 100 -9.94 -1.58 0.56
C ARG A 100 -10.47 -1.29 -0.83
N LYS A 101 -11.81 -1.22 -0.92
CA LYS A 101 -12.46 -0.50 -2.01
C LYS A 101 -11.71 0.82 -2.14
N ALA A 102 -11.20 1.09 -3.34
CA ALA A 102 -11.11 2.47 -3.76
C ALA A 102 -12.51 3.07 -3.54
N SER A 103 -12.63 3.97 -2.57
CA SER A 103 -13.81 4.83 -2.47
C SER A 103 -13.92 5.57 -3.80
N PRO A 104 -15.09 5.57 -4.47
CA PRO A 104 -15.36 6.60 -5.45
C PRO A 104 -15.70 7.84 -4.61
N PHE A 105 -14.68 8.61 -4.24
CA PHE A 105 -14.89 10.01 -3.90
C PHE A 105 -14.46 10.81 -5.13
N ASN A 106 -15.27 10.68 -6.19
CA ASN A 106 -15.42 11.71 -7.20
C ASN A 106 -16.81 12.28 -6.97
N ALA A 107 -16.85 13.52 -6.49
CA ALA A 107 -17.90 14.47 -6.87
C ALA A 107 -17.45 15.13 -8.18
#